data_AF-A0A2R8BAH3-F1
#
_entry.id   AF-A0A2R8BAH3-F1
#
_cell.length_a   1.000
_cell.length_b   1.000
_cell.length_c   1.000
_cell.angle_alpha   90.00
_cell.angle_beta   90.00
_cell.angle_gamma   90.00
#
_symmetry.space_group_name_H-M   'P 1'
#
loop_
_entity.id
_entity.type
_entity.pdbx_description
1 polymer ?
#
loop_
_entity_poly.entity_id
_entity_poly.type
_entity_poly.pdbx_seq_one_letter_code
_entity_poly.pdbx_strand_id
1 'polypeptide(L)'
;MLILILSYILIAFGGVTALASMILRIGTLMGDCPITAARAKTASLTIATGFAAIGAGGVILIGAAIPVLQQEPAAALMVALGCAALSLGLGFTHAVATLRAVTLPPEPVKMQTEVAPA
;
A
#
# COMPACT_ATOMS: atom_id res chain seq x y z
N MET A 1 8.94 -22.38 18.58
CA MET A 1 7.77 -21.60 18.13
C MET A 1 7.91 -20.10 18.38
N LEU A 2 8.24 -19.64 19.60
CA LEU A 2 8.36 -18.21 19.91
C LEU A 2 9.30 -17.46 18.94
N ILE A 3 10.50 -17.99 18.70
CA ILE A 3 11.51 -17.38 17.80
C ILE A 3 10.97 -17.22 16.36
N LEU A 4 10.21 -18.19 15.86
CA LEU A 4 9.60 -18.17 14.52
C LEU A 4 8.52 -17.09 14.42
N ILE A 5 7.67 -16.97 15.44
CA ILE A 5 6.63 -15.93 15.49
C ILE A 5 7.29 -14.55 15.56
N LEU A 6 8.35 -14.42 16.36
CA LEU A 6 9.08 -13.16 16.51
C LEU A 6 9.76 -12.75 15.20
N SER A 7 10.41 -13.69 14.51
CA SER A 7 11.03 -13.41 13.21
C SER A 7 10.01 -13.05 12.14
N TYR A 8 8.86 -13.74 12.12
CA TYR A 8 7.73 -13.39 11.23
C TYR A 8 7.25 -11.97 11.47
N ILE A 9 6.94 -11.61 12.73
CA ILE A 9 6.46 -10.26 13.07
C ILE A 9 7.50 -9.21 12.66
N LEU A 10 8.77 -9.43 12.97
CA LEU A 10 9.83 -8.45 12.69
C LEU A 10 9.98 -8.20 11.17
N ILE A 11 9.99 -9.27 10.38
CA ILE A 11 10.15 -9.17 8.92
C ILE A 11 8.89 -8.58 8.28
N ALA A 12 7.70 -9.02 8.69
CA ALA A 12 6.46 -8.60 8.07
C ALA A 12 6.08 -7.16 8.42
N PHE A 13 6.22 -6.73 9.70
CA PHE A 13 6.07 -5.32 10.07
C PHE A 13 7.17 -4.45 9.45
N GLY A 14 8.40 -4.98 9.34
CA GLY A 14 9.47 -4.35 8.57
C GLY A 14 9.05 -4.08 7.12
N GLY A 15 8.40 -5.06 6.46
CA GLY A 15 7.85 -4.89 5.12
C GLY A 15 6.74 -3.84 5.03
N VAL A 16 5.77 -3.86 5.95
CA VAL A 16 4.68 -2.87 6.01
C VAL A 16 5.24 -1.46 6.16
N THR A 17 6.14 -1.26 7.12
CA THR A 17 6.74 0.06 7.40
C THR A 17 7.61 0.54 6.25
N ALA A 18 8.43 -0.34 5.65
CA ALA A 18 9.25 -0.02 4.50
C ALA A 18 8.40 0.42 3.30
N LEU A 19 7.35 -0.32 2.96
CA LEU A 19 6.45 0.00 1.84
C LEU A 19 5.63 1.27 2.11
N ALA A 20 5.11 1.46 3.33
CA ALA A 20 4.43 2.69 3.72
C ALA A 20 5.35 3.92 3.59
N SER A 21 6.62 3.78 4.00
CA SER A 21 7.62 4.85 3.84
C SER A 21 7.89 5.17 2.37
N MET A 22 7.88 4.16 1.49
CA MET A 22 8.02 4.33 0.05
C MET A 22 6.81 5.06 -0.56
N ILE A 23 5.58 4.76 -0.13
CA ILE A 23 4.38 5.48 -0.57
C ILE A 23 4.51 6.98 -0.24
N LEU A 24 4.94 7.31 0.99
CA LEU A 24 5.17 8.70 1.41
C LEU A 24 6.26 9.38 0.58
N ARG A 25 7.38 8.69 0.33
CA ARG A 25 8.46 9.19 -0.54
C ARG A 25 7.98 9.46 -1.97
N ILE A 26 7.19 8.56 -2.55
CA ILE A 26 6.61 8.76 -3.88
C ILE A 26 5.72 10.00 -3.86
N GLY A 27 4.87 10.16 -2.84
CA GLY A 27 4.05 11.36 -2.68
C GLY A 27 4.85 12.67 -2.61
N THR A 28 6.03 12.65 -1.97
CA THR A 28 6.91 13.83 -1.95
C THR A 28 7.50 14.13 -3.31
N LEU A 29 7.95 13.11 -4.07
CA LEU A 29 8.52 13.28 -5.41
C LEU A 29 7.47 13.77 -6.44
N MET A 30 6.21 13.34 -6.29
CA MET A 30 5.11 13.80 -7.16
C MET A 30 4.62 15.22 -6.82
N GLY A 31 5.08 15.78 -5.69
CA GLY A 31 4.67 17.09 -5.20
C GLY A 31 5.55 18.25 -5.65
N ASP A 32 6.49 18.04 -6.59
CA ASP A 32 7.43 19.09 -7.04
C ASP A 32 6.75 20.22 -7.84
N CYS A 33 5.56 19.99 -8.39
CA CYS A 33 4.74 21.04 -9.00
C CYS A 33 3.86 21.74 -7.94
N PRO A 34 3.93 23.08 -7.78
CA PRO A 34 3.23 23.80 -6.70
C PRO A 34 1.69 23.70 -6.78
N ILE A 35 1.13 23.51 -7.98
CA ILE A 35 -0.31 23.32 -8.20
C ILE A 35 -0.82 21.96 -7.68
N THR A 36 -0.02 20.90 -7.78
CA THR A 36 -0.42 19.53 -7.42
C THR A 36 0.16 19.06 -6.08
N ALA A 37 1.11 19.81 -5.51
CA ALA A 37 1.83 19.49 -4.28
C ALA A 37 0.91 19.17 -3.09
N ALA A 38 -0.11 20.02 -2.85
CA ALA A 38 -1.03 19.83 -1.73
C ALA A 38 -1.89 18.56 -1.89
N ARG A 39 -2.33 18.26 -3.12
CA ARG A 39 -3.08 17.03 -3.42
C ARG A 39 -2.20 15.78 -3.29
N ALA A 40 -0.98 15.83 -3.81
CA ALA A 40 -0.04 14.71 -3.74
C ALA A 40 0.30 14.33 -2.28
N LYS A 41 0.57 15.32 -1.41
CA LYS A 41 0.91 15.08 0.00
C LYS A 41 -0.27 14.56 0.83
N THR A 42 -1.46 15.11 0.63
CA THR A 42 -2.66 14.68 1.39
C THR A 42 -3.13 13.29 0.96
N ALA A 43 -3.10 13.01 -0.35
CA ALA A 43 -3.41 11.70 -0.89
C ALA A 43 -2.40 10.64 -0.43
N SER A 44 -1.09 10.92 -0.52
CA SER A 44 -0.07 9.93 -0.12
C SER A 44 -0.14 9.59 1.37
N LEU A 45 -0.42 10.58 2.24
CA LEU A 45 -0.59 10.33 3.67
C LEU A 45 -1.78 9.41 3.93
N THR A 46 -2.94 9.71 3.33
CA THR A 46 -4.17 8.93 3.52
C THR A 46 -4.02 7.51 2.97
N ILE A 47 -3.38 7.34 1.82
CA ILE A 47 -3.11 6.04 1.23
C ILE A 47 -2.11 5.25 2.08
N ALA A 48 -1.04 5.90 2.57
CA ALA A 48 -0.04 5.26 3.42
C ALA A 48 -0.62 4.82 4.77
N THR A 49 -1.49 5.62 5.40
CA THR A 49 -2.14 5.24 6.66
C THR A 49 -3.10 4.07 6.47
N GLY A 50 -3.91 4.08 5.41
CA GLY A 50 -4.78 2.96 5.05
C GLY A 50 -3.99 1.68 4.76
N PHE A 51 -2.92 1.78 3.97
CA PHE A 51 -2.01 0.66 3.68
C PHE A 51 -1.38 0.10 4.95
N ALA A 52 -0.90 0.96 5.86
CA ALA A 52 -0.30 0.52 7.11
C ALA A 52 -1.32 -0.20 8.02
N ALA A 53 -2.54 0.33 8.15
CA ALA A 53 -3.59 -0.27 8.96
C ALA A 53 -4.04 -1.63 8.41
N ILE A 54 -4.32 -1.70 7.09
CA ILE A 54 -4.76 -2.94 6.43
C ILE A 54 -3.61 -3.96 6.38
N GLY A 55 -2.40 -3.51 6.03
CA GLY A 55 -1.20 -4.34 5.96
C GLY A 55 -0.85 -4.95 7.31
N ALA A 56 -0.88 -4.16 8.40
CA ALA A 56 -0.66 -4.67 9.75
C ALA A 56 -1.73 -5.71 10.15
N GLY A 57 -3.01 -5.42 9.89
CA GLY A 57 -4.10 -6.37 10.14
C GLY A 57 -3.94 -7.69 9.37
N GLY A 58 -3.62 -7.62 8.08
CA GLY A 58 -3.39 -8.79 7.23
C GLY A 58 -2.20 -9.63 7.69
N VAL A 59 -1.08 -8.98 8.04
CA VAL A 59 0.10 -9.66 8.60
C VAL A 59 -0.22 -10.36 9.92
N ILE A 60 -0.94 -9.70 10.84
CA ILE A 60 -1.35 -10.31 12.11
C ILE A 60 -2.24 -11.54 11.84
N LEU A 61 -3.20 -11.42 10.92
CA LEU A 61 -4.13 -12.50 10.58
C LEU A 61 -3.40 -13.71 9.99
N ILE A 62 -2.46 -13.49 9.06
CA ILE A 62 -1.65 -14.55 8.45
C ILE A 62 -0.74 -15.20 9.50
N GLY A 63 -0.10 -14.40 10.36
CA GLY A 63 0.75 -14.89 11.45
C GLY A 63 -0.01 -15.73 12.49
N ALA A 64 -1.28 -15.39 12.75
CA ALA A 64 -2.14 -16.14 13.67
C ALA A 64 -2.42 -17.57 13.21
N ALA A 65 -2.25 -17.88 11.92
CA ALA A 65 -2.41 -19.23 11.38
C ALA A 65 -1.18 -20.13 11.64
N ILE A 66 0.01 -19.56 11.89
CA ILE A 66 1.26 -20.32 12.12
C ILE A 66 1.12 -21.32 13.29
N PRO A 67 0.64 -20.95 14.49
CA PRO A 67 0.53 -21.91 15.61
C PRO A 67 -0.47 -23.04 15.39
N VAL A 68 -1.38 -22.92 14.42
CA VAL A 68 -2.35 -23.97 14.06
C VAL A 68 -1.65 -25.12 13.32
N LEU A 69 -0.60 -24.84 12.56
CA LEU A 69 0.22 -25.85 11.87
C LEU A 69 1.38 -26.32 12.76
N GLN A 70 1.08 -27.23 13.69
CA GLN A 70 2.08 -27.77 14.63
C GLN A 70 3.02 -28.81 14.02
N GLN A 71 2.65 -29.40 12.87
CA GLN A 71 3.38 -30.54 12.30
C GLN A 71 4.68 -30.12 11.59
N GLU A 72 4.72 -28.94 10.97
CA GLU A 72 5.89 -28.42 10.24
C GLU A 72 5.95 -26.88 10.34
N PRO A 73 6.41 -26.33 11.48
CA PRO A 73 6.34 -24.90 11.77
C PRO A 73 7.29 -24.06 10.88
N ALA A 74 8.34 -24.66 10.32
CA ALA A 74 9.25 -24.00 9.40
C ALA A 74 8.59 -23.77 8.02
N ALA A 75 7.93 -24.79 7.48
CA ALA A 75 7.16 -24.66 6.24
C ALA A 75 6.00 -23.67 6.40
N ALA A 76 5.28 -23.71 7.53
CA ALA A 76 4.20 -22.78 7.83
C ALA A 76 4.69 -21.32 7.84
N LEU A 77 5.87 -21.06 8.41
CA LEU A 77 6.48 -19.73 8.39
C LEU A 77 6.81 -19.27 6.97
N MET A 78 7.41 -20.13 6.14
CA MET A 78 7.73 -19.79 4.74
C MET A 78 6.48 -19.42 3.94
N VAL A 79 5.39 -20.20 4.08
CA VAL A 79 4.12 -19.90 3.41
C VAL A 79 3.52 -18.59 3.94
N ALA A 80 3.48 -18.41 5.26
CA ALA A 80 2.97 -17.18 5.87
C ALA A 80 3.74 -15.94 5.40
N LEU A 81 5.08 -16.02 5.33
CA LEU A 81 5.93 -14.93 4.88
C LEU A 81 5.72 -14.64 3.39
N GLY A 82 5.60 -15.69 2.56
CA GLY A 82 5.30 -15.56 1.14
C GLY A 82 3.94 -14.90 0.89
N CYS A 83 2.89 -15.36 1.57
CA CYS A 83 1.56 -14.77 1.49
C CYS A 83 1.53 -13.31 1.97
N ALA A 84 2.24 -13.00 3.07
CA ALA A 84 2.37 -11.63 3.55
C ALA A 84 3.10 -10.75 2.52
N ALA A 85 4.23 -11.20 1.98
CA ALA A 85 4.99 -10.44 0.99
C ALA A 85 4.18 -10.19 -0.29
N LEU A 86 3.47 -11.21 -0.79
CA LEU A 86 2.62 -11.09 -1.98
C LEU A 86 1.46 -10.10 -1.75
N SER A 87 0.75 -10.23 -0.64
CA SER A 87 -0.38 -9.34 -0.33
C SER A 87 0.07 -7.89 -0.13
N LEU A 88 1.19 -7.66 0.56
CA LEU A 88 1.78 -6.33 0.73
C LEU A 88 2.26 -5.74 -0.60
N GLY A 89 2.88 -6.56 -1.47
CA GLY A 89 3.31 -6.13 -2.80
C GLY A 89 2.14 -5.69 -3.67
N LEU A 90 1.07 -6.51 -3.73
CA LEU A 90 -0.15 -6.19 -4.47
C LEU A 90 -0.83 -4.91 -3.96
N GLY A 91 -0.95 -4.77 -2.63
CA GLY A 91 -1.50 -3.57 -2.01
C GLY A 91 -0.67 -2.31 -2.30
N PHE A 92 0.65 -2.44 -2.28
CA PHE A 92 1.57 -1.34 -2.61
C PHE A 92 1.43 -0.89 -4.07
N THR A 93 1.39 -1.84 -5.02
CA THR A 93 1.19 -1.50 -6.43
C THR A 93 -0.12 -0.77 -6.66
N HIS A 94 -1.20 -1.22 -6.01
CA HIS A 94 -2.50 -0.54 -6.08
C HIS A 94 -2.42 0.86 -5.46
N ALA A 95 -1.79 1.03 -4.30
CA ALA A 95 -1.60 2.32 -3.64
C ALA A 95 -0.86 3.32 -4.55
N VAL A 96 0.21 2.89 -5.23
CA VAL A 96 0.97 3.74 -6.16
C VAL A 96 0.14 4.10 -7.39
N ALA A 97 -0.64 3.16 -7.94
CA ALA A 97 -1.52 3.41 -9.07
C ALA A 97 -2.61 4.44 -8.71
N THR A 98 -3.22 4.31 -7.54
CA THR A 98 -4.21 5.27 -7.03
C THR A 98 -3.59 6.65 -6.79
N LEU A 99 -2.40 6.71 -6.19
CA LEU A 99 -1.70 7.98 -5.98
C LEU A 99 -1.43 8.69 -7.31
N ARG A 100 -0.97 7.95 -8.33
CA ARG A 100 -0.79 8.50 -9.68
C ARG A 100 -2.09 9.07 -10.23
N ALA A 101 -3.17 8.29 -10.20
CA ALA A 101 -4.47 8.72 -10.72
C ALA A 101 -4.98 10.03 -10.09
N VAL A 102 -4.78 10.23 -8.78
CA VAL A 102 -5.20 11.45 -8.07
C VAL A 102 -4.32 12.66 -8.39
N THR A 103 -3.06 12.44 -8.76
CA THR A 103 -2.10 13.52 -9.07
C THR A 103 -2.16 13.99 -10.52
N LEU A 104 -2.73 13.23 -11.45
CA LEU A 104 -2.91 13.72 -12.82
C LEU A 104 -3.90 14.90 -12.84
N PRO A 105 -3.62 15.97 -13.59
CA PRO A 105 -4.57 17.06 -13.76
C PRO A 105 -5.85 16.54 -14.46
N PRO A 106 -7.05 17.00 -14.05
CA PRO A 106 -8.27 16.68 -14.77
C PRO A 106 -8.17 17.22 -16.20
N GLU A 107 -8.48 16.39 -17.19
CA GLU A 107 -8.58 16.83 -18.58
C GLU A 107 -9.63 17.95 -18.68
N PRO A 108 -9.36 19.08 -19.35
CA PRO A 108 -10.34 20.15 -19.47
C PRO A 108 -11.59 19.62 -20.16
N VAL A 109 -12.73 19.69 -19.46
CA VAL A 109 -14.05 19.38 -20.04
C VAL A 109 -14.24 20.31 -21.25
N LYS A 110 -14.12 19.78 -22.47
CA LYS A 110 -14.49 20.51 -23.68
C LYS A 110 -16.00 20.69 -23.64
N MET A 111 -16.44 21.83 -23.11
CA MET A 111 -17.82 22.29 -23.23
C MET A 111 -18.07 22.49 -24.73
N GLN A 112 -18.72 21.53 -25.38
CA GLN A 112 -19.17 21.68 -26.76
C GLN A 112 -20.29 22.72 -26.78
N THR A 113 -19.92 23.98 -26.97
CA THR A 113 -20.84 25.03 -27.38
C THR A 113 -21.20 24.81 -28.85
N GLU A 114 -22.02 23.81 -29.15
CA GLU A 114 -22.73 23.73 -30.42
C GLU A 114 -23.97 24.63 -30.32
N VAL A 115 -23.77 25.92 -30.57
CA VAL A 115 -24.89 26.84 -30.81
C VAL A 115 -25.37 26.55 -32.23
N ALA A 116 -26.49 25.84 -32.33
CA ALA A 116 -27.19 25.61 -33.60
C ALA A 116 -27.61 26.97 -34.19
N PRO A 117 -27.30 27.27 -35.47
CA PRO A 117 -27.83 28.45 -36.14
C PRO A 117 -29.33 28.27 -36.40
N ALA A 118 -30.09 29.33 -36.09
CA ALA A 118 -31.53 29.45 -36.28
C ALA A 118 -31.95 29.53 -37.76
#